data_AF-A0A1Z9T6Q2-F1
#
_entry.id   AF-A0A1Z9T6Q2-F1
#
_cell.length_a   1.000
_cell.length_b   1.000
_cell.length_c   1.000
_cell.angle_alpha   90.00
_cell.angle_beta   90.00
_cell.angle_gamma   90.00
#
_symmetry.space_group_name_H-M   'P 1'
#
loop_
_entity.id
_entity.type
_entity.pdbx_description
1 polymer ?
#
loop_
_entity_poly.entity_id
_entity_poly.type
_entity_poly.pdbx_seq_one_letter_code
_entity_poly.pdbx_strand_id
1 'polypeptide(L)' 'MSELITAIGLLFFIEGLFIAIFPSRIKSMLELIKNTPENKLRIFGVIFLIIGFLIIWYIKN' A
#
# COMPACT_ATOMS: atom_id res chain seq x y z
N MET A 1 -21.93 3.95 -0.81
CA MET A 1 -21.29 5.25 -0.50
C MET A 1 -20.48 5.21 0.78
N SER A 2 -21.00 4.62 1.86
CA SER A 2 -20.26 4.41 3.12
C SER A 2 -18.98 3.55 2.93
N GLU A 3 -19.06 2.44 2.20
CA GLU A 3 -17.91 1.53 2.00
C GLU A 3 -16.69 2.19 1.37
N LEU A 4 -16.90 3.07 0.38
CA LEU A 4 -15.81 3.76 -0.31
C LEU A 4 -15.12 4.78 0.62
N ILE A 5 -15.91 5.51 1.40
CA ILE A 5 -15.41 6.46 2.39
C ILE A 5 -14.65 5.72 3.50
N THR A 6 -15.16 4.56 3.95
CA THR A 6 -14.48 3.71 4.93
C THR A 6 -13.16 3.16 4.40
N ALA A 7 -13.10 2.70 3.15
CA ALA A 7 -11.87 2.20 2.54
C ALA A 7 -10.80 3.29 2.44
N ILE A 8 -11.19 4.51 2.03
CA ILE A 8 -10.29 5.67 1.99
C ILE A 8 -9.82 6.04 3.41
N GLY A 9 -10.73 6.04 4.39
CA GLY A 9 -10.40 6.30 5.78
C GLY A 9 -9.40 5.29 6.36
N LEU A 10 -9.59 4.00 6.07
CA LEU A 10 -8.68 2.93 6.47
C LEU A 10 -7.31 3.06 5.81
N LEU A 11 -7.26 3.44 4.52
CA LEU A 11 -6.01 3.68 3.82
C LEU A 11 -5.20 4.78 4.51
N PHE A 12 -5.79 5.95 4.76
CA PHE A 12 -5.11 7.05 5.45
C PHE A 12 -4.75 6.70 6.90
N PHE A 13 -5.59 5.95 7.60
CA PHE A 13 -5.32 5.54 8.98
C PHE A 13 -4.09 4.63 9.05
N ILE A 14 -4.01 3.62 8.19
CA ILE A 14 -2.88 2.68 8.15
C ILE A 14 -1.60 3.41 7.73
N GLU A 15 -1.64 4.19 6.64
CA GLU A 15 -0.47 4.96 6.17
C GLU A 15 0.02 5.93 7.24
N GLY A 16 -0.88 6.70 7.85
CA GLY A 16 -0.55 7.66 8.91
C GLY A 16 0.01 6.99 10.17
N LEU A 17 -0.50 5.82 10.54
CA LEU A 17 -0.01 5.05 11.69
C LEU A 17 1.45 4.60 11.49
N PHE A 18 1.80 4.10 10.31
CA PHE A 18 3.19 3.71 10.01
C PHE A 18 4.15 4.90 10.10
N ILE A 19 3.73 6.06 9.58
CA ILE A 19 4.54 7.29 9.59
C ILE A 19 4.71 7.82 11.03
N ALA A 20 3.65 7.77 11.84
CA ALA A 20 3.67 8.25 13.22
C ALA A 20 4.53 7.37 14.14
N ILE A 21 4.46 6.04 13.99
CA ILE A 21 5.18 5.10 14.86
C ILE A 21 6.63 4.89 14.39
N PHE A 22 6.87 4.81 13.08
CA PHE A 22 8.18 4.45 12.52
C PHE A 22 8.67 5.43 11.43
N PRO A 23 8.86 6.72 11.75
CA PRO A 23 9.27 7.72 10.76
C PRO A 23 10.63 7.41 10.13
N SER A 24 11.57 6.87 10.90
CA SER A 24 12.93 6.54 10.44
C SER A 24 12.92 5.39 9.43
N ARG A 25 12.05 4.39 9.61
CA ARG A 25 11.96 3.25 8.70
C ARG A 25 11.34 3.63 7.36
N ILE A 26 10.32 4.51 7.37
CA ILE A 26 9.74 5.03 6.14
C ILE A 26 10.80 5.75 5.30
N LYS A 27 11.66 6.56 5.91
CA LYS A 27 12.77 7.23 5.20
C LYS A 27 13.72 6.23 4.55
N SER A 28 14.15 5.20 5.27
CA SER A 28 15.02 4.16 4.70
C SER A 28 14.34 3.37 3.57
N MET A 29 13.04 3.08 3.67
CA MET A 29 12.29 2.41 2.61
C MET A 29 12.20 3.27 1.34
N LEU A 30 11.99 4.58 1.47
CA LEU A 30 11.98 5.51 0.32
C LEU A 30 13.34 5.55 -0.39
N GLU A 31 14.43 5.49 0.36
CA GLU A 31 15.77 5.44 -0.21
C GLU A 31 16.02 4.13 -0.97
N LEU A 32 15.54 3.00 -0.46
CA LEU A 32 15.56 1.72 -1.17
C LEU A 32 14.73 1.77 -2.46
N ILE A 33 13.55 2.37 -2.42
CA ILE A 33 12.68 2.54 -3.59
C ILE A 33 13.36 3.41 -4.65
N LYS A 34 14.01 4.51 -4.25
CA LYS A 34 14.73 5.41 -5.15
C LYS A 34 15.87 4.71 -5.89
N ASN A 35 16.55 3.77 -5.24
CA ASN A 35 17.64 3.01 -5.82
C ASN A 35 17.16 1.77 -6.63
N THR A 36 15.86 1.48 -6.62
CA THR A 36 15.29 0.33 -7.34
C THR A 36 14.89 0.73 -8.75
N PRO A 37 15.23 -0.05 -9.80
CA PRO A 37 14.83 0.27 -11.17
C PRO A 37 13.31 0.24 -11.33
N GLU A 38 12.76 1.21 -12.07
CA GLU A 38 11.31 1.36 -12.26
C GLU A 38 10.61 0.08 -12.73
N ASN A 39 11.28 -0.71 -13.58
CA ASN A 39 10.70 -1.93 -14.12
C ASN A 39 10.38 -2.96 -13.02
N LYS A 40 11.25 -3.07 -12.01
CA LYS A 40 10.99 -3.92 -10.84
C LYS A 40 9.85 -3.34 -10.01
N LEU A 41 9.85 -2.02 -9.80
CA LEU A 41 8.81 -1.34 -9.02
C LEU A 41 7.41 -1.54 -9.64
N ARG A 42 7.30 -1.46 -10.97
CA ARG A 42 6.07 -1.74 -11.71
C ARG A 42 5.62 -3.19 -11.55
N ILE A 43 6.53 -4.15 -11.66
CA ILE A 43 6.19 -5.57 -11.47
C ILE A 43 5.67 -5.82 -10.06
N PHE A 44 6.34 -5.30 -9.03
CA PHE A 44 5.86 -5.38 -7.65
C PHE A 44 4.47 -4.74 -7.50
N GLY A 45 4.27 -3.55 -8.05
CA GLY A 45 2.97 -2.87 -8.02
C GLY A 45 1.84 -3.69 -8.65
N VAL A 46 2.10 -4.31 -9.81
CA VAL A 46 1.11 -5.19 -10.47
C VAL A 46 0.80 -6.42 -9.63
N ILE A 47 1.82 -7.03 -9.01
CA ILE A 47 1.62 -8.18 -8.12
C ILE A 47 0.75 -7.78 -6.91
N PHE A 48 1.05 -6.66 -6.26
CA PHE A 48 0.24 -6.16 -5.13
C PHE A 48 -1.19 -5.83 -5.55
N LEU A 49 -1.40 -5.26 -6.74
CA LEU A 49 -2.71 -4.96 -7.29
C LEU A 49 -3.55 -6.23 -7.48
N ILE A 50 -2.97 -7.27 -8.11
CA ILE A 50 -3.67 -8.53 -8.35
C ILE A 50 -4.01 -9.22 -7.02
N ILE A 51 -3.07 -9.27 -6.08
CA ILE A 51 -3.30 -9.88 -4.76
C ILE A 51 -4.40 -9.12 -4.01
N GLY A 52 -4.34 -7.78 -3.96
CA GLY A 52 -5.35 -6.97 -3.31
C GLY A 52 -6.73 -7.16 -3.92
N PHE A 53 -6.80 -7.24 -5.25
CA PHE A 53 -8.04 -7.53 -5.97
C PHE A 53 -8.61 -8.92 -5.62
N LEU A 54 -7.76 -9.97 -5.61
CA LEU A 54 -8.18 -11.32 -5.24
C LEU A 54 -8.71 -11.41 -3.81
N ILE A 55 -8.06 -10.73 -2.86
CA ILE A 55 -8.51 -10.69 -1.46
C ILE A 55 -9.89 -10.03 -1.35
N ILE A 56 -10.09 -8.88 -1.99
CA ILE A 56 -11.38 -8.18 -1.97
C ILE A 56 -12.45 -9.05 -2.63
N TRP A 57 -12.13 -9.71 -3.74
CA TRP A 57 -13.06 -10.59 -4.43
C TRP A 57 -13.48 -11.78 -3.57
N TYR A 58 -12.53 -12.44 -2.90
CA TYR A 58 -12.81 -13.57 -2.02
C TYR A 58 -13.62 -13.19 -0.77
N ILE A 59 -13.36 -12.02 -0.17
CA ILE A 59 -14.10 -11.58 1.02
C ILE A 59 -15.54 -11.17 0.68
N LYS A 60 -15.77 -10.62 -0.53
CA LYS A 60 -17.07 -10.09 -0.95
C LYS A 60 -17.97 -11.13 -1.64
N ASN A 61 -17.42 -12.30 -1.99
CA ASN A 61 -18.14 -13.40 -2.64
C ASN A 61 -18.46 -14.52 -1.65
#